data_AF-Q63J34-F1
#
_entry.id   AF-Q63J34-F1
#
_cell.length_a   1.000
_cell.length_b   1.000
_cell.length_c   1.000
_cell.angle_alpha   90.00
_cell.angle_beta   90.00
_cell.angle_gamma   90.00
#
_symmetry.space_group_name_H-M   'P 1'
#
loop_
_entity.id
_entity.type
_entity.pdbx_description
1 polymer ?
#
loop_
_entity_poly.entity_id
_entity_poly.type
_entity_poly.pdbx_seq_one_letter_code
_entity_poly.pdbx_strand_id
1 'polypeptide(L)'
;MFGTTRDTQAGLRLAAFVQRLDGAIAFGAYVGGALAGMAGFKRPDGAKGRHRGVPWGMFVAPAARRPGVGAALLDAALAAAARTAGQVALAAVDSRGAARAFCERHGFVAYGVEPRALDAANGRADDLPMVRFPPLAPPRA
;
A
#
# COMPACT_ATOMS: atom_id res chain seq x y z
N MET A 1 8.26 -2.73 -2.89
CA MET A 1 7.95 -4.17 -2.89
C MET A 1 7.64 -4.47 -1.43
N PHE A 2 6.56 -5.18 -1.14
CA PHE A 2 6.36 -5.66 0.22
C PHE A 2 7.48 -6.69 0.51
N GLY A 3 8.03 -6.67 1.74
CA GLY A 3 9.15 -7.56 2.12
C GLY A 3 10.56 -6.96 2.10
N THR A 4 10.76 -5.67 1.77
CA THR A 4 12.07 -5.02 1.94
C THR A 4 12.25 -4.52 3.38
N THR A 5 13.41 -4.75 4.00
CA THR A 5 13.71 -4.23 5.33
C THR A 5 14.09 -2.75 5.28
N ARG A 6 14.01 -2.07 6.44
CA ARG A 6 14.49 -0.69 6.59
C ARG A 6 15.95 -0.57 6.15
N ASP A 7 16.78 -1.53 6.54
CA ASP A 7 18.21 -1.50 6.30
C ASP A 7 18.54 -1.64 4.81
N THR A 8 17.80 -2.52 4.09
CA THR A 8 17.89 -2.61 2.63
C THR A 8 17.54 -1.28 1.97
N GLN A 9 16.48 -0.60 2.45
CA GLN A 9 16.06 0.67 1.87
C GLN A 9 17.03 1.81 2.19
N ALA A 10 17.60 1.83 3.40
CA ALA A 10 18.56 2.85 3.83
C ALA A 10 19.86 2.83 3.00
N GLY A 11 20.22 1.67 2.43
CA GLY A 11 21.36 1.53 1.53
C GLY A 11 21.11 2.01 0.09
N LEU A 12 19.87 2.38 -0.27
CA LEU A 12 19.56 2.88 -1.60
C LEU A 12 19.93 4.35 -1.77
N ARG A 13 20.34 4.71 -2.99
CA ARG A 13 20.67 6.08 -3.37
C ARG A 13 19.41 6.92 -3.49
N LEU A 14 19.49 8.23 -3.23
CA LEU A 14 18.37 9.17 -3.43
C LEU A 14 17.74 9.05 -4.83
N ALA A 15 18.56 8.90 -5.87
CA ALA A 15 18.08 8.74 -7.25
C ALA A 15 17.13 7.53 -7.42
N ALA A 16 17.34 6.44 -6.69
CA ALA A 16 16.46 5.27 -6.73
C ALA A 16 15.08 5.57 -6.11
N PHE A 17 15.03 6.44 -5.09
CA PHE A 17 13.77 6.91 -4.51
C PHE A 17 13.04 7.87 -5.46
N VAL A 18 13.75 8.80 -6.10
CA VAL A 18 13.18 9.70 -7.10
C VAL A 18 12.56 8.92 -8.25
N GLN A 19 13.29 7.96 -8.83
CA GLN A 19 12.77 7.09 -9.89
C GLN A 19 11.53 6.30 -9.45
N ARG A 20 11.43 5.94 -8.17
CA ARG A 20 10.28 5.20 -7.65
C ARG A 20 9.05 6.07 -7.43
N LEU A 21 9.26 7.36 -7.22
CA LEU A 21 8.20 8.37 -7.15
C LEU A 21 7.75 8.80 -8.55
N ASP A 22 8.62 8.65 -9.56
CA ASP A 22 8.25 8.89 -10.95
C ASP A 22 7.11 7.95 -11.39
N GLY A 23 6.03 8.52 -11.90
CA GLY A 23 4.80 7.78 -12.24
C GLY A 23 3.95 7.29 -11.05
N ALA A 24 4.30 7.67 -9.81
CA ALA A 24 3.53 7.35 -8.60
C ALA A 24 2.95 8.60 -7.92
N ILE A 25 1.90 8.41 -7.13
CA ILE A 25 1.39 9.42 -6.19
C ILE A 25 1.80 8.96 -4.79
N ALA A 26 2.47 9.81 -4.03
CA ALA A 26 2.88 9.51 -2.66
C ALA A 26 2.27 10.51 -1.68
N PHE A 27 1.88 9.99 -0.52
CA PHE A 27 1.31 10.73 0.59
C PHE A 27 2.23 10.59 1.79
N GLY A 28 2.43 11.69 2.51
CA GLY A 28 3.12 11.73 3.80
C GLY A 28 2.16 12.21 4.88
N ALA A 29 2.16 11.53 6.02
CA ALA A 29 1.44 11.98 7.21
C ALA A 29 2.42 12.66 8.16
N TYR A 30 2.10 13.89 8.58
CA TYR A 30 2.93 14.66 9.48
C TYR A 30 2.25 14.79 10.84
N VAL A 31 2.98 14.50 11.92
CA VAL A 31 2.52 14.68 13.31
C VAL A 31 3.56 15.54 14.03
N GLY A 32 3.14 16.68 14.59
CA GLY A 32 4.05 17.61 15.25
C GLY A 32 5.17 18.14 14.35
N GLY A 33 4.91 18.29 13.05
CA GLY A 33 5.91 18.72 12.05
C GLY A 33 6.86 17.64 11.55
N ALA A 34 6.83 16.42 12.11
CA ALA A 34 7.67 15.31 11.68
C ALA A 34 6.89 14.32 10.79
N LEU A 35 7.56 13.75 9.79
CA LEU A 35 6.99 12.71 8.93
C LEU A 35 6.77 11.42 9.75
N ALA A 36 5.52 11.12 10.06
CA ALA A 36 5.08 10.01 10.90
C ALA A 36 4.70 8.76 10.10
N GLY A 37 4.47 8.90 8.79
CA GLY A 37 4.17 7.78 7.92
C GLY A 37 4.06 8.19 6.46
N MET A 38 3.99 7.19 5.58
CA MET A 38 3.78 7.39 4.16
C MET A 38 2.94 6.26 3.56
N ALA A 39 2.28 6.55 2.45
CA ALA A 39 1.68 5.57 1.57
C ALA A 39 1.75 6.07 0.14
N GLY A 40 2.01 5.17 -0.80
CA GLY A 40 2.06 5.45 -2.21
C GLY A 40 0.97 4.71 -2.97
N PHE A 41 0.67 5.21 -4.15
CA PHE A 41 -0.18 4.59 -5.15
C PHE A 41 0.54 4.62 -6.50
N LYS A 42 0.45 3.54 -7.27
CA LYS A 42 0.88 3.54 -8.67
C LYS A 42 0.01 2.62 -9.51
N ARG A 43 0.01 2.87 -10.82
CA ARG A 43 -0.54 1.92 -11.80
C ARG A 43 0.60 1.06 -12.36
N PRO A 44 0.36 -0.22 -12.70
CA PRO A 44 1.32 -1.01 -13.44
C PRO A 44 1.66 -0.35 -14.79
N ASP A 45 2.92 -0.44 -15.22
CA ASP A 45 3.41 0.26 -16.41
C ASP A 45 2.78 -0.28 -17.71
N GLY A 46 2.56 -1.60 -17.77
CA GLY A 46 2.00 -2.31 -18.92
C GLY A 46 0.54 -1.94 -19.19
N ALA A 47 0.23 -1.62 -20.45
CA ALA A 47 -1.08 -1.12 -20.88
C ALA A 47 -2.27 -1.97 -20.39
N LYS A 48 -2.18 -3.30 -20.46
CA LYS A 48 -3.21 -4.23 -20.01
C LYS A 48 -3.49 -4.15 -18.50
N GLY A 49 -2.52 -3.71 -17.70
CA GLY A 49 -2.62 -3.60 -16.24
C GLY A 49 -3.05 -2.23 -15.72
N ARG A 50 -3.13 -1.20 -16.57
CA ARG A 50 -3.39 0.19 -16.15
C ARG A 50 -4.77 0.45 -15.55
N HIS A 51 -5.70 -0.48 -15.73
CA HIS A 51 -7.01 -0.43 -15.07
C HIS A 51 -6.90 -0.71 -13.56
N ARG A 52 -5.78 -1.28 -13.10
CA ARG A 52 -5.50 -1.60 -11.70
C ARG A 52 -4.57 -0.57 -11.08
N GLY A 53 -4.80 -0.36 -9.79
CA GLY A 53 -3.98 0.42 -8.92
C GLY A 53 -3.36 -0.44 -7.82
N VAL A 54 -2.12 -0.12 -7.44
CA VAL A 54 -1.37 -0.88 -6.43
C VAL A 54 -0.84 0.11 -5.39
N PRO A 55 -1.35 0.05 -4.14
CA PRO A 55 -0.75 0.75 -3.03
C PRO A 55 0.67 0.22 -2.79
N TRP A 56 1.61 1.09 -2.45
CA TRP A 56 2.99 0.71 -2.21
C TRP A 56 3.62 1.54 -1.09
N GLY A 57 4.66 1.00 -0.48
CA GLY A 57 5.48 1.75 0.49
C GLY A 57 4.71 2.23 1.71
N MET A 58 3.62 1.54 2.08
CA MET A 58 2.88 1.90 3.29
C MET A 58 3.74 1.65 4.52
N PHE A 59 3.99 2.71 5.29
CA PHE A 59 4.74 2.64 6.53
C PHE A 59 4.22 3.69 7.51
N VAL A 60 4.10 3.31 8.78
CA VAL A 60 3.82 4.24 9.88
C VAL A 60 4.84 4.00 10.98
N ALA A 61 5.48 5.08 11.43
CA ALA A 61 6.46 5.07 12.49
C ALA A 61 5.84 4.47 13.77
N PRO A 62 6.57 3.62 14.54
CA PRO A 62 6.02 2.96 15.71
C PRO A 62 5.33 3.89 16.71
N ALA A 63 5.91 5.06 16.99
CA ALA A 63 5.35 6.08 17.88
C ALA A 63 4.00 6.67 17.39
N ALA A 64 3.70 6.54 16.09
CA ALA A 64 2.47 6.98 15.46
C ALA A 64 1.57 5.81 15.05
N ARG A 65 1.80 4.59 15.55
CA ARG A 65 0.87 3.46 15.39
C ARG A 65 -0.17 3.56 16.51
N ARG A 66 -1.36 4.11 16.20
CA ARG A 66 -2.59 4.32 17.03
C ARG A 66 -3.29 5.70 17.00
N PRO A 67 -2.86 6.73 16.24
CA PRO A 67 -3.67 7.93 15.99
C PRO A 67 -4.47 7.90 14.66
N GLY A 68 -4.88 6.74 14.14
CA GLY A 68 -5.60 6.66 12.86
C GLY A 68 -4.77 7.02 11.60
N VAL A 69 -3.48 7.33 11.76
CA VAL A 69 -2.55 7.74 10.69
C VAL A 69 -2.54 6.77 9.51
N GLY A 70 -2.48 5.46 9.78
CA GLY A 70 -2.49 4.44 8.73
C GLY A 70 -3.78 4.44 7.91
N ALA A 71 -4.93 4.67 8.55
CA ALA A 71 -6.22 4.77 7.87
C ALA A 71 -6.25 6.01 6.97
N ALA A 72 -5.89 7.18 7.51
CA ALA A 72 -5.84 8.42 6.75
C ALA A 72 -4.93 8.33 5.51
N LEU A 73 -3.76 7.69 5.65
CA LEU A 73 -2.84 7.44 4.53
C LEU A 73 -3.43 6.49 3.48
N LEU A 74 -4.09 5.41 3.91
CA LEU A 74 -4.73 4.47 2.99
C LEU A 74 -5.90 5.15 2.26
N ASP A 75 -6.75 5.88 2.98
CA ASP A 75 -7.89 6.60 2.40
C ASP A 75 -7.45 7.61 1.36
N ALA A 76 -6.40 8.38 1.63
CA ALA A 76 -5.82 9.31 0.67
C ALA A 76 -5.33 8.60 -0.60
N ALA A 77 -4.63 7.47 -0.44
CA ALA A 77 -4.17 6.66 -1.58
C ALA A 77 -5.33 6.07 -2.38
N LEU A 78 -6.37 5.60 -1.70
CA LEU A 78 -7.59 5.05 -2.32
C LEU A 78 -8.40 6.11 -3.07
N ALA A 79 -8.51 7.32 -2.52
CA ALA A 79 -9.17 8.43 -3.19
C ALA A 79 -8.45 8.82 -4.49
N ALA A 80 -7.11 8.86 -4.47
CA ALA A 80 -6.33 9.09 -5.69
C ALA A 80 -6.47 7.94 -6.69
N ALA A 81 -6.49 6.69 -6.20
CA ALA A 81 -6.68 5.51 -7.03
C ALA A 81 -8.02 5.53 -7.77
N ALA A 82 -9.10 5.86 -7.08
CA ALA A 82 -10.46 5.87 -7.62
C ALA A 82 -10.62 6.79 -8.84
N ARG A 83 -9.76 7.82 -8.97
CA ARG A 83 -9.77 8.73 -10.12
C ARG A 83 -9.21 8.11 -11.40
N THR A 84 -8.46 7.01 -11.30
CA THR A 84 -7.65 6.49 -12.42
C THR A 84 -7.62 4.96 -12.54
N ALA A 85 -8.16 4.22 -11.57
CA ALA A 85 -8.19 2.77 -11.54
C ALA A 85 -9.59 2.26 -11.18
N GLY A 86 -10.07 1.29 -11.95
CA GLY A 86 -11.34 0.58 -11.68
C GLY A 86 -11.19 -0.56 -10.67
N GLN A 87 -9.95 -0.87 -10.27
CA GLN A 87 -9.64 -1.91 -9.30
C GLN A 87 -8.38 -1.52 -8.53
N VAL A 88 -8.33 -1.80 -7.23
CA VAL A 88 -7.15 -1.64 -6.38
C VAL A 88 -6.81 -2.99 -5.77
N ALA A 89 -5.55 -3.42 -5.87
CA ALA A 89 -5.08 -4.69 -5.32
C ALA A 89 -3.85 -4.48 -4.43
N LEU A 90 -3.79 -5.23 -3.34
CA LEU A 90 -2.64 -5.28 -2.41
C LEU A 90 -2.47 -6.70 -1.86
N ALA A 91 -1.34 -6.95 -1.21
CA ALA A 91 -1.13 -8.14 -0.39
C ALA A 91 -1.05 -7.70 1.08
N ALA A 92 -1.90 -8.29 1.93
CA ALA A 92 -1.81 -8.13 3.37
C ALA A 92 -0.97 -9.28 3.94
N VAL A 93 0.14 -8.96 4.60
CA VAL A 93 0.97 -9.96 5.28
C VAL A 93 0.27 -10.34 6.57
N ASP A 94 -0.23 -11.57 6.64
CA ASP A 94 -1.09 -11.98 7.74
C ASP A 94 -0.42 -12.98 8.69
N SER A 95 0.26 -12.46 9.71
CA SER A 95 0.77 -13.29 10.80
C SER A 95 -0.16 -13.34 12.02
N ARG A 96 -1.10 -12.39 12.18
CA ARG A 96 -1.95 -12.23 13.39
C ARG A 96 -3.34 -11.61 13.14
N GLY A 97 -3.83 -11.56 11.91
CA GLY A 97 -5.13 -11.02 11.50
C GLY A 97 -5.22 -9.49 11.37
N ALA A 98 -4.27 -8.74 11.94
CA ALA A 98 -4.39 -7.27 12.04
C ALA A 98 -4.38 -6.55 10.69
N ALA A 99 -3.50 -6.96 9.76
CA ALA A 99 -3.41 -6.36 8.43
C ALA A 99 -4.65 -6.69 7.59
N ARG A 100 -5.13 -7.94 7.67
CA ARG A 100 -6.39 -8.39 7.05
C ARG A 100 -7.56 -7.56 7.54
N ALA A 101 -7.80 -7.50 8.85
CA ALA A 101 -8.91 -6.76 9.43
C ALA A 101 -8.83 -5.26 9.09
N PHE A 102 -7.62 -4.69 9.03
CA PHE A 102 -7.43 -3.31 8.57
C PHE A 102 -7.87 -3.12 7.13
N CYS A 103 -7.46 -3.99 6.21
CA CYS A 103 -7.86 -3.92 4.81
C CYS A 103 -9.37 -4.16 4.61
N GLU A 104 -9.95 -5.14 5.31
CA GLU A 104 -11.40 -5.43 5.27
C GLU A 104 -12.24 -4.22 5.67
N ARG A 105 -11.84 -3.49 6.72
CA ARG A 105 -12.51 -2.24 7.12
C ARG A 105 -12.44 -1.13 6.07
N HIS A 106 -11.48 -1.18 5.15
CA HIS A 106 -11.34 -0.23 4.04
C HIS A 106 -11.97 -0.77 2.73
N GLY A 107 -12.79 -1.82 2.82
CA GLY A 107 -13.55 -2.38 1.71
C GLY A 107 -12.73 -3.29 0.78
N PHE A 108 -11.61 -3.82 1.26
CA PHE A 108 -10.90 -4.89 0.55
C PHE A 108 -11.48 -6.26 0.91
N VAL A 109 -11.46 -7.18 -0.05
CA VAL A 109 -11.85 -8.57 0.13
C VAL A 109 -10.68 -9.46 -0.30
N ALA A 110 -10.34 -10.46 0.52
CA ALA A 110 -9.33 -11.46 0.16
C ALA A 110 -9.85 -12.38 -0.95
N TYR A 111 -9.00 -12.67 -1.94
CA TYR A 111 -9.33 -13.58 -3.05
C TYR A 111 -8.38 -14.77 -3.17
N GLY A 112 -7.42 -14.88 -2.26
CA GLY A 112 -6.48 -15.98 -2.21
C GLY A 112 -5.59 -15.94 -0.96
N VAL A 113 -4.75 -16.95 -0.85
CA VAL A 113 -3.69 -17.05 0.14
C VAL A 113 -2.45 -17.54 -0.60
N GLU A 114 -1.34 -16.82 -0.45
CA GLU A 114 -0.03 -17.27 -0.87
C GLU A 114 0.71 -17.81 0.37
N PRO A 115 0.77 -19.14 0.55
CA PRO A 115 1.32 -19.72 1.76
C PRO A 115 2.83 -19.51 1.82
N ARG A 116 3.35 -19.07 2.98
CA ARG A 116 4.77 -18.87 3.26
C ARG A 116 5.44 -17.90 2.28
N ALA A 117 4.72 -16.84 1.90
CA ALA A 117 5.17 -15.84 0.93
C ALA A 117 6.38 -15.02 1.40
N LEU A 118 6.51 -14.80 2.71
CA LEU A 118 7.60 -14.01 3.29
C LEU A 118 8.35 -14.79 4.37
N ASP A 119 9.68 -14.73 4.31
CA ASP A 119 10.57 -15.21 5.37
C ASP A 119 10.98 -14.04 6.27
N ALA A 120 10.57 -14.08 7.53
CA ALA A 120 10.86 -13.05 8.52
C ALA A 120 11.65 -13.65 9.70
N ALA A 121 12.32 -12.79 10.47
CA ALA A 121 13.15 -13.22 11.60
C ALA A 121 12.39 -14.06 12.66
N ASN A 122 11.06 -13.98 12.69
CA ASN A 122 10.18 -14.73 13.59
C ASN A 122 9.39 -15.86 12.91
N GLY A 123 9.79 -16.28 11.71
CA GLY A 123 9.16 -17.35 10.94
C GLY A 123 8.59 -16.89 9.61
N ARG A 124 7.90 -17.80 8.92
CA ARG A 124 7.27 -17.51 7.62
C ARG A 124 5.86 -16.97 7.82
N ALA A 125 5.48 -16.01 6.98
CA ALA A 125 4.14 -15.43 6.94
C ALA A 125 3.47 -15.71 5.60
N ASP A 126 2.16 -15.89 5.64
CA ASP A 126 1.32 -15.99 4.44
C ASP A 126 0.98 -14.57 3.95
N ASP A 127 0.92 -14.42 2.63
CA ASP A 127 0.36 -13.22 2.01
C ASP A 127 -1.10 -13.48 1.65
N LEU A 128 -1.94 -12.50 1.91
CA LEU A 128 -3.33 -12.48 1.49
C LEU A 128 -3.50 -11.47 0.36
N PRO A 129 -3.55 -11.91 -0.90
CA PRO A 129 -3.98 -11.06 -2.00
C PRO A 129 -5.42 -10.57 -1.75
N MET A 130 -5.58 -9.25 -1.72
CA MET A 130 -6.87 -8.59 -1.50
C MET A 130 -7.17 -7.57 -2.58
N VAL A 131 -8.46 -7.42 -2.88
CA VAL A 131 -8.96 -6.53 -3.93
C VAL A 131 -10.07 -5.62 -3.42
N ARG A 132 -10.11 -4.40 -3.94
CA ARG A 132 -11.20 -3.43 -3.78
C ARG A 132 -11.57 -2.89 -5.15
N PHE A 133 -12.87 -2.71 -5.40
CA PHE A 133 -13.38 -2.06 -6.59
C PHE A 133 -13.91 -0.68 -6.20
N PRO A 134 -13.22 0.42 -6.55
CA PRO A 134 -13.75 1.76 -6.37
C PRO A 134 -15.08 1.90 -7.14
N PRO A 135 -16.02 2.74 -6.67
CA PRO A 135 -17.18 3.10 -7.47
C PRO A 135 -16.70 3.65 -8.82
N LEU A 136 -17.29 3.15 -9.91
CA LEU A 136 -16.96 3.60 -11.26
C LEU A 136 -17.10 5.12 -11.32
N ALA A 137 -16.00 5.82 -11.63
CA ALA A 137 -16.09 7.23 -11.98
C ALA A 137 -17.00 7.33 -13.21
N PRO A 138 -17.96 8.28 -13.24
CA PRO A 138 -18.77 8.49 -14.43
C PRO A 138 -17.86 8.71 -15.65
N PRO A 139 -18.25 8.25 -16.85
CA PRO A 139 -17.47 8.44 -18.05
C PRO A 139 -17.16 9.94 -18.22
N ARG A 140 -15.91 10.26 -18.55
CA ARG A 140 -15.56 11.63 -18.93
C ARG A 140 -16.31 11.96 -20.22
N ALA A 141 -17.17 12.99 -20.16
CA ALA A 141 -17.83 13.57 -21.32
C ALA A 141 -16.81 14.13 -22.33
#